data_AF-A0A9W6Q092-F1
#
_entry.id   AF-A0A9W6Q092-F1
#
_cell.length_a   1.000
_cell.length_b   1.000
_cell.length_c   1.000
_cell.angle_alpha   90.00
_cell.angle_beta   90.00
_cell.angle_gamma   90.00
#
_symmetry.space_group_name_H-M   'P 1'
#
loop_
_entity.id
_entity.type
_entity.pdbx_description
1 polymer ?
#
loop_
_entity_poly.entity_id
_entity_poly.type
_entity_poly.pdbx_seq_one_letter_code
_entity_poly.pdbx_strand_id
1 'polypeptide(L)'
;MTTRLAVLRPRAARSSRPCRAVRPVPSFRPSSSWAPVTVEWDAVPGLHVARCVRCADSFTSPRIDQVEDWAATHRCDAELAALLAAVTGGRAA
;
A
#
# COMPACT_ATOMS: atom_id res chain seq x y z
N MET A 1 37.41 -41.22 -27.88
CA MET A 1 36.37 -40.35 -27.30
C MET A 1 36.91 -39.79 -26.00
N THR A 2 37.36 -38.53 -25.99
CA THR A 2 38.18 -38.00 -24.89
C THR A 2 37.39 -36.94 -24.14
N THR A 3 36.94 -37.31 -22.94
CA THR A 3 36.14 -36.51 -22.02
C THR A 3 37.03 -35.46 -21.34
N ARG A 4 36.66 -34.18 -21.43
CA ARG A 4 37.33 -33.10 -20.69
C ARG A 4 36.52 -32.76 -19.44
N LEU A 5 37.04 -33.11 -18.28
CA LEU A 5 36.54 -32.66 -16.98
C LEU A 5 37.15 -31.29 -16.66
N ALA A 6 36.30 -30.29 -16.43
CA ALA A 6 36.72 -29.00 -15.90
C ALA A 6 36.49 -28.98 -14.38
N VAL A 7 37.58 -29.01 -13.61
CA VAL A 7 37.57 -28.75 -12.17
C VAL A 7 37.70 -27.25 -11.95
N LEU A 8 36.64 -26.61 -11.47
CA LEU A 8 36.71 -25.22 -10.98
C LEU A 8 36.70 -25.23 -9.45
N ARG A 9 37.79 -24.71 -8.89
CA ARG A 9 38.06 -24.59 -7.45
C ARG A 9 37.04 -23.69 -6.74
N PRO A 10 36.73 -23.96 -5.45
CA PRO A 10 35.77 -23.19 -4.68
C PRO A 10 36.34 -21.82 -4.31
N ARG A 11 35.65 -20.75 -4.68
CA ARG A 11 35.96 -19.40 -4.18
C ARG A 11 35.09 -19.11 -2.95
N ALA A 12 35.77 -18.75 -1.87
CA ALA A 12 35.29 -18.59 -0.51
C ALA A 12 33.94 -17.86 -0.38
N ALA A 13 33.10 -18.41 0.51
CA ALA A 13 31.85 -17.83 0.97
C ALA A 13 32.05 -16.40 1.50
N ARG A 14 31.24 -15.48 0.99
CA ARG A 14 30.85 -14.27 1.72
C ARG A 14 29.34 -14.32 1.91
N SER A 15 28.96 -14.68 3.13
CA SER A 15 27.61 -14.49 3.66
C SER A 15 27.24 -13.02 3.49
N SER A 16 26.22 -12.75 2.68
CA SER A 16 25.51 -11.48 2.67
C SER A 16 24.03 -11.79 2.81
N ARG A 17 23.58 -11.62 4.06
CA ARG A 17 22.22 -11.38 4.57
C ARG A 17 21.06 -11.59 3.60
N PRO A 18 19.96 -12.25 4.01
CA PRO A 18 18.72 -12.16 3.25
C PRO A 18 18.38 -10.69 3.11
N CYS A 19 18.29 -10.20 1.88
CA CYS A 19 17.67 -8.92 1.58
C CYS A 19 16.25 -9.00 2.09
N ARG A 20 16.03 -8.54 3.33
CA ARG A 20 14.70 -8.20 3.82
C ARG A 20 14.17 -7.24 2.77
N ALA A 21 13.16 -7.65 2.01
CA ALA A 21 12.43 -6.77 1.15
C ALA A 21 11.96 -5.62 2.02
N VAL A 22 12.68 -4.51 1.98
CA VAL A 22 12.23 -3.26 2.57
C VAL A 22 11.05 -2.90 1.70
N ARG A 23 9.84 -3.27 2.15
CA ARG A 23 8.60 -2.65 1.67
C ARG A 23 8.94 -1.16 1.58
N PRO A 24 8.74 -0.51 0.42
CA PRO A 24 8.85 0.94 0.38
C PRO A 24 7.93 1.45 1.48
N VAL A 25 8.51 2.04 2.54
CA VAL A 25 7.71 2.86 3.45
C VAL A 25 7.28 4.00 2.55
N PRO A 26 5.98 4.14 2.22
CA PRO A 26 5.56 5.27 1.43
C PRO A 26 6.02 6.51 2.20
N SER A 27 6.94 7.24 1.60
CA SER A 27 7.39 8.50 2.12
C SER A 27 6.19 9.42 1.96
N PHE A 28 5.37 9.53 3.01
CA PHE A 28 4.29 10.51 3.10
C PHE A 28 4.92 11.90 3.15
N ARG A 29 5.37 12.39 2.01
CA ARG A 29 5.54 13.82 1.80
C ARG A 29 4.12 14.38 1.81
N PRO A 30 3.81 15.37 2.66
CA PRO A 30 2.52 16.03 2.62
C PRO A 30 2.52 16.92 1.36
N SER A 31 2.22 16.31 0.22
CA SER A 31 1.86 17.03 -0.99
C SER A 31 0.45 17.54 -0.76
N SER A 32 0.28 18.86 -0.76
CA SER A 32 -0.93 19.58 -0.34
C SER A 32 -2.13 19.42 -1.30
N SER A 33 -2.27 18.27 -1.95
CA SER A 33 -3.39 17.92 -2.84
C SER A 33 -3.77 16.44 -2.75
N TRP A 34 -3.45 15.75 -1.63
CA TRP A 34 -3.87 14.35 -1.43
C TRP A 34 -5.41 14.29 -1.43
N ALA A 35 -5.99 13.62 -2.44
CA ALA A 35 -7.42 13.32 -2.48
C ALA A 35 -7.76 12.52 -1.21
N PRO A 36 -8.81 12.86 -0.44
CA PRO A 36 -9.06 12.27 0.88
C PRO A 36 -9.28 10.75 0.87
N VAL A 37 -9.42 10.15 -0.31
CA VAL A 37 -9.57 8.72 -0.53
C VAL A 37 -8.28 8.12 -1.08
N THR A 38 -7.86 7.01 -0.49
CA THR A 38 -6.74 6.18 -0.93
C THR A 38 -7.29 4.91 -1.56
N VAL A 39 -6.84 4.57 -2.77
CA VAL A 39 -7.23 3.33 -3.45
C VAL A 39 -6.03 2.37 -3.46
N GLU A 40 -6.24 1.15 -2.97
CA GLU A 40 -5.24 0.08 -2.92
C GLU A 40 -5.83 -1.23 -3.47
N TRP A 41 -4.98 -2.11 -3.97
CA TRP A 41 -5.36 -3.49 -4.31
C TRP A 41 -5.02 -4.42 -3.14
N ASP A 42 -6.03 -5.11 -2.61
CA ASP A 42 -5.84 -6.16 -1.62
C ASP A 42 -5.77 -7.52 -2.29
N ALA A 43 -4.57 -8.09 -2.31
CA ALA A 43 -4.28 -9.37 -2.96
C ALA A 43 -4.83 -10.59 -2.23
N VAL A 44 -5.22 -10.46 -0.95
CA VAL A 44 -5.73 -11.60 -0.16
C VAL A 44 -7.17 -11.97 -0.57
N PRO A 45 -8.14 -11.04 -0.58
CA PRO A 45 -9.46 -11.27 -1.14
C PRO A 45 -9.49 -11.04 -2.66
N GLY A 46 -8.46 -10.44 -3.26
CA GLY A 46 -8.44 -10.08 -4.67
C GLY A 46 -9.45 -8.97 -4.98
N LEU A 47 -9.45 -7.90 -4.18
CA LEU A 47 -10.39 -6.79 -4.28
C LEU A 47 -9.66 -5.44 -4.34
N HIS A 48 -10.24 -4.49 -5.05
CA HIS A 48 -9.89 -3.09 -4.92
C HIS A 48 -10.53 -2.53 -3.65
N VAL A 49 -9.77 -1.76 -2.89
CA VAL A 49 -10.18 -1.16 -1.62
C VAL A 49 -9.95 0.35 -1.69
N ALA A 50 -11.02 1.12 -1.56
CA ALA A 50 -10.94 2.55 -1.29
C ALA A 50 -11.12 2.82 0.21
N ARG A 51 -10.34 3.75 0.77
CA ARG A 51 -10.46 4.20 2.15
C ARG A 51 -10.39 5.71 2.23
N CYS A 52 -11.33 6.32 2.94
CA CYS A 52 -11.31 7.74 3.23
C CYS A 52 -10.55 8.01 4.52
N VAL A 53 -9.46 8.76 4.44
CA VAL A 53 -8.59 9.07 5.60
C VAL A 53 -9.21 10.06 6.59
N ARG A 54 -10.35 10.68 6.21
CA ARG A 54 -11.06 11.66 7.04
C ARG A 54 -12.13 11.02 7.91
N CYS A 55 -12.93 10.12 7.34
CA CYS A 55 -14.04 9.49 8.04
C CYS A 55 -13.86 7.99 8.29
N ALA A 56 -12.72 7.40 7.90
CA ALA A 56 -12.44 5.97 7.95
C ALA A 56 -13.42 5.08 7.16
N ASP A 57 -14.30 5.67 6.34
CA ASP A 57 -15.22 4.91 5.50
C ASP A 57 -14.44 4.17 4.40
N SER A 58 -14.90 2.98 4.07
CA SER A 58 -14.21 2.10 3.13
C SER A 58 -15.18 1.39 2.20
N PHE A 59 -14.72 1.20 0.97
CA PHE A 59 -15.48 0.50 -0.06
C PHE A 59 -14.59 -0.53 -0.74
N THR A 60 -15.14 -1.73 -0.99
CA THR A 60 -14.41 -2.82 -1.63
C THR A 60 -15.19 -3.37 -2.82
N SER A 61 -14.52 -3.56 -3.95
CA SER A 61 -15.13 -4.18 -5.14
C SER A 61 -14.09 -4.95 -5.94
N PRO A 62 -14.47 -6.05 -6.63
CA PRO A 62 -13.57 -6.70 -7.58
C PRO A 62 -13.31 -5.85 -8.83
N ARG A 63 -14.05 -4.75 -9.05
CA ARG A 63 -13.89 -3.89 -10.22
C ARG A 63 -13.36 -2.52 -9.82
N ILE A 64 -12.30 -2.07 -10.52
CA ILE A 64 -11.63 -0.79 -10.24
C ILE A 64 -12.53 0.43 -10.52
N ASP A 65 -13.36 0.38 -11.58
CA ASP A 65 -14.28 1.44 -11.97
C ASP A 65 -15.25 1.82 -10.85
N GLN A 66 -15.81 0.82 -10.16
CA GLN A 66 -16.71 1.06 -9.02
C GLN A 66 -16.00 1.72 -7.84
N VAL A 67 -14.73 1.38 -7.63
CA VAL A 67 -13.92 1.95 -6.54
C VAL A 67 -13.52 3.39 -6.85
N GLU A 68 -13.19 3.67 -8.11
CA GLU A 68 -12.91 5.03 -8.58
C GLU A 68 -14.16 5.91 -8.57
N ASP A 69 -15.30 5.40 -9.01
CA ASP A 69 -16.59 6.09 -8.95
C ASP A 69 -16.99 6.40 -7.50
N TRP A 70 -16.81 5.44 -6.59
CA TRP A 70 -17.00 5.67 -5.17
C TRP A 70 -16.05 6.77 -4.67
N ALA A 71 -14.76 6.71 -5.00
CA ALA A 71 -13.78 7.71 -4.58
C ALA A 71 -14.11 9.12 -5.09
N ALA A 72 -14.64 9.24 -6.31
CA ALA A 72 -15.01 10.51 -6.92
C ALA A 72 -16.30 11.11 -6.33
N THR A 73 -17.25 10.25 -5.93
CA THR A 73 -18.56 10.67 -5.40
C THR A 73 -18.62 10.74 -3.87
N HIS A 74 -17.67 10.10 -3.18
CA HIS A 74 -17.62 10.04 -1.73
C HIS A 74 -17.47 11.43 -1.12
N ARG A 75 -18.37 11.74 -0.19
CA ARG A 75 -18.29 12.94 0.65
C ARG A 75 -18.36 12.54 2.11
N CYS A 76 -17.44 13.09 2.89
CA CYS A 76 -17.47 12.92 4.34
C CYS A 76 -18.61 13.73 4.94
N ASP A 77 -19.26 13.16 5.94
CA ASP A 77 -19.97 13.95 6.94
C ASP A 77 -18.94 14.80 7.71
N ALA A 78 -19.17 16.11 7.75
CA ALA A 78 -18.22 17.05 8.33
C ALA A 78 -18.12 16.93 9.86
N GLU A 79 -19.23 16.62 10.54
CA GLU A 79 -19.25 16.45 11.99
C GLU A 79 -18.56 15.15 12.37
N LEU A 80 -18.83 14.05 11.67
CA LEU A 80 -18.17 12.78 11.90
C LEU A 80 -16.66 12.87 11.65
N ALA A 81 -16.24 13.52 10.57
CA ALA A 81 -14.81 13.73 10.28
C ALA A 81 -14.14 14.59 11.36
N ALA A 82 -14.81 15.61 11.89
CA ALA A 82 -14.30 16.44 12.97
C ALA A 82 -14.16 15.66 14.28
N LEU A 83 -15.13 14.81 14.62
CA LEU A 83 -15.08 13.95 15.79
C LEU A 83 -13.94 12.94 15.70
N LEU A 84 -13.79 12.30 14.54
CA LEU A 84 -12.69 11.36 14.31
C LEU A 84 -11.34 12.06 14.40
N ALA A 85 -11.18 13.23 13.77
CA ALA A 85 -9.96 14.02 13.88
C ALA A 85 -9.66 14.43 15.34
N ALA A 86 -10.67 14.79 16.13
CA ALA A 86 -10.48 15.11 17.54
C ALA A 86 -9.97 13.91 18.34
N VAL A 87 -10.51 12.71 18.09
CA VAL A 87 -10.12 11.47 18.78
C VAL A 87 -8.73 10.98 18.34
N THR A 88 -8.38 11.12 17.07
CA THR A 88 -7.09 10.67 16.52
C THR A 88 -5.95 11.68 16.72
N GLY A 89 -6.24 12.85 17.30
CA GLY A 89 -5.27 13.93 17.50
C GLY A 89 -4.88 14.63 16.20
N GLY A 90 -5.83 14.78 15.27
CA GLY A 90 -5.64 15.39 13.96
C GLY A 90 -4.92 14.50 12.96
N ARG A 91 -4.63 13.25 13.32
CA ARG A 91 -4.11 12.26 12.40
C ARG A 91 -5.25 11.72 11.55
N ALA A 92 -4.99 11.51 10.28
CA ALA A 92 -5.87 10.70 9.44
C ALA A 92 -6.29 9.42 10.20
N ALA A 93 -7.58 9.09 10.10
CA ALA A 93 -8.19 7.95 10.80
C ALA A 93 -7.72 6.61 10.24
#